data_AF-A0A6C0QE30-F1
#
_entry.id   AF-A0A6C0QE30-F1
#
_cell.length_a   1.000
_cell.length_b   1.000
_cell.length_c   1.000
_cell.angle_alpha   90.00
_cell.angle_beta   90.00
_cell.angle_gamma   90.00
#
_symmetry.space_group_name_H-M   'P 1'
#
loop_
_entity.id
_entity.type
_entity.pdbx_description
1 polymer ?
#
loop_
_entity_poly.entity_id
_entity_poly.type
_entity_poly.pdbx_seq_one_letter_code
_entity_poly.pdbx_strand_id
1 'polypeptide(L)' 'MTARTNRQKSDKDPADWLPPAAGQQCRYVGEWVATKLRWNLNVDKRELEALKVLSDGPCENTAVVYTPAP' A
#
# COMPACT_ATOMS: atom_id res chain seq x y z
N MET A 1 7.36 6.33 14.29
CA MET A 1 7.02 7.17 13.12
C MET A 1 7.30 8.62 13.49
N THR A 2 8.15 9.35 12.76
CA THR A 2 8.44 10.77 13.06
C THR A 2 7.52 11.67 12.23
N ALA A 3 7.25 12.90 12.69
CA ALA A 3 6.40 13.88 11.99
C ALA A 3 6.90 14.25 10.57
N ARG A 4 8.14 13.89 10.21
CA ARG A 4 8.71 14.06 8.87
C ARG A 4 8.27 12.97 7.88
N THR A 5 8.04 11.75 8.36
CA THR A 5 7.54 10.64 7.55
C THR A 5 6.08 10.87 7.16
N ASN A 6 5.25 11.34 8.11
CA ASN A 6 3.83 11.63 7.85
C ASN A 6 3.62 12.78 6.84
N ARG A 7 4.47 13.82 6.88
CA ARG A 7 4.41 14.93 5.90
C ARG A 7 4.77 14.52 4.48
N GLN A 8 5.64 13.51 4.31
CA GLN A 8 5.99 12.99 2.98
C GLN A 8 4.92 12.03 2.43
N LYS A 9 4.08 11.46 3.30
CA LYS A 9 3.01 10.54 2.91
C LYS A 9 1.87 11.25 2.15
N SER A 10 1.36 12.38 2.68
CA SER A 10 0.25 13.19 2.10
C SER A 10 -0.70 12.40 1.19
N ASP A 11 -0.95 12.85 -0.05
CA ASP A 11 -1.80 12.16 -1.04
C ASP A 11 -1.00 11.18 -1.92
N LYS A 12 0.22 10.80 -1.47
CA LYS A 12 1.09 9.93 -2.26
C LYS A 12 0.67 8.48 -2.10
N ASP A 13 0.48 7.84 -3.23
CA ASP A 13 0.21 6.43 -3.34
C ASP A 13 1.49 5.57 -3.18
N PRO A 14 1.38 4.23 -3.17
CA PRO A 14 2.54 3.33 -3.09
C PRO A 14 3.54 3.44 -4.26
N ALA A 15 3.17 4.06 -5.39
CA ALA A 15 4.07 4.30 -6.51
C ALA A 15 4.96 5.53 -6.28
N ASP A 16 4.48 6.52 -5.52
CA ASP A 16 5.22 7.75 -5.24
C ASP A 16 5.93 7.73 -3.87
N TRP A 17 5.47 6.91 -2.92
CA TRP A 17 6.12 6.80 -1.61
C TRP A 17 5.88 5.44 -0.92
N LEU A 18 6.96 4.89 -0.38
CA LEU A 18 6.94 3.71 0.49
C LEU A 18 7.72 3.96 1.79
N PRO A 19 7.35 3.30 2.90
CA PRO A 19 8.15 3.30 4.10
C PRO A 19 9.59 2.84 3.83
N PRO A 20 10.64 3.44 4.44
CA PRO A 20 12.02 3.05 4.18
C PRO A 20 12.39 1.67 4.76
N ALA A 21 11.61 1.16 5.72
CA ALA A 21 11.84 -0.15 6.32
C ALA A 21 11.06 -1.23 5.56
N ALA A 22 11.75 -2.23 4.99
CA ALA A 22 11.15 -3.30 4.18
C ALA A 22 9.98 -4.01 4.88
N GLY A 23 10.13 -4.36 6.18
CA GLY A 23 9.04 -4.97 6.96
C GLY A 23 7.80 -4.08 7.13
N GLN A 24 7.95 -2.76 7.00
CA GLN A 24 6.81 -1.82 7.03
C GLN A 24 6.21 -1.57 5.65
N GLN A 25 6.96 -1.82 4.57
CA GLN A 25 6.46 -1.68 3.20
C GLN A 25 5.33 -2.68 2.93
N CYS A 26 5.54 -3.96 3.25
CA CYS A 26 4.54 -4.99 2.98
C CYS A 26 3.28 -4.81 3.81
N ARG A 27 3.43 -4.46 5.08
CA ARG A 27 2.28 -4.10 5.92
C ARG A 27 1.53 -2.90 5.34
N TYR A 28 2.24 -1.84 4.97
CA TYR A 28 1.63 -0.63 4.41
C TYR A 28 0.86 -0.92 3.11
N VAL A 29 1.47 -1.67 2.21
CA VAL A 29 0.87 -2.07 0.93
C VAL A 29 -0.36 -2.95 1.16
N GLY A 30 -0.28 -3.93 2.07
CA GLY A 30 -1.42 -4.77 2.42
C GLY A 30 -2.60 -3.96 2.99
N GLU A 31 -2.33 -3.03 3.90
CA GLU A 31 -3.34 -2.12 4.46
C GLU A 31 -3.94 -1.18 3.39
N TRP A 32 -3.11 -0.70 2.45
CA TRP A 32 -3.54 0.13 1.33
C TRP A 32 -4.52 -0.62 0.41
N VAL A 33 -4.14 -1.83 -0.03
CA VAL A 33 -4.99 -2.67 -0.89
C VAL A 33 -6.27 -3.06 -0.15
N ALA A 34 -6.19 -3.48 1.12
CA ALA A 34 -7.35 -3.79 1.93
C ALA A 34 -8.33 -2.61 2.02
N THR A 35 -7.82 -1.39 2.16
CA THR A 35 -8.65 -0.18 2.20
C THR A 35 -9.35 0.08 0.87
N LYS A 36 -8.60 0.02 -0.24
CA LYS A 36 -9.19 0.23 -1.59
C LYS A 36 -10.27 -0.81 -1.86
N LEU A 37 -10.02 -2.09 -1.53
CA LEU A 37 -10.98 -3.17 -1.73
C LEU A 37 -12.21 -3.05 -0.81
N ARG A 38 -12.03 -2.67 0.46
CA ARG A 38 -13.14 -2.45 1.41
C ARG A 38 -14.13 -1.42 0.89
N TRP A 39 -13.65 -0.34 0.30
CA TRP A 39 -14.46 0.79 -0.16
C TRP A 39 -14.72 0.80 -1.67
N ASN A 40 -14.31 -0.26 -2.38
CA ASN A 40 -14.39 -0.37 -3.84
C ASN A 40 -13.81 0.88 -4.58
N LEU A 41 -12.65 1.34 -4.14
CA LEU A 41 -11.96 2.49 -4.71
C LEU A 41 -11.11 2.08 -5.90
N ASN A 42 -11.00 2.97 -6.89
CA ASN A 42 -10.17 2.75 -8.05
C ASN A 42 -8.68 2.87 -7.72
N VAL A 43 -7.90 2.14 -8.52
CA VAL A 43 -6.44 2.17 -8.53
C VAL A 43 -6.00 2.60 -9.92
N ASP A 44 -5.05 3.53 -10.00
CA ASP A 44 -4.50 3.93 -11.30
C ASP A 44 -3.42 2.96 -11.81
N LYS A 45 -2.96 3.16 -13.03
CA LYS A 45 -1.99 2.25 -13.65
C LYS A 45 -0.65 2.22 -12.91
N ARG A 46 -0.16 3.36 -12.42
CA ARG A 46 1.13 3.45 -11.72
C ARG A 46 1.05 2.78 -10.37
N GLU A 47 -0.05 3.03 -9.64
CA GLU A 47 -0.35 2.35 -8.38
C GLU A 47 -0.39 0.83 -8.58
N LEU A 48 -1.11 0.34 -9.59
CA LEU A 48 -1.25 -1.09 -9.84
C LEU A 48 0.11 -1.75 -10.16
N GLU A 49 0.93 -1.13 -10.99
CA GLU A 49 2.26 -1.68 -11.31
C GLU A 49 3.18 -1.69 -10.09
N ALA A 50 3.15 -0.65 -9.26
CA ALA A 50 3.92 -0.63 -8.01
C ALA A 50 3.47 -1.76 -7.05
N LEU A 51 2.17 -1.99 -6.93
CA LEU A 51 1.61 -3.07 -6.13
C LEU A 51 2.04 -4.45 -6.65
N LYS A 52 2.07 -4.65 -7.97
CA LYS A 52 2.56 -5.90 -8.59
C LYS A 52 4.03 -6.14 -8.29
N VAL A 53 4.90 -5.15 -8.49
CA VAL A 53 6.34 -5.28 -8.19
C VAL A 53 6.58 -5.66 -6.73
N LEU A 54 5.80 -5.09 -5.81
CA LEU A 54 5.91 -5.41 -4.38
C LEU A 54 5.40 -6.82 -4.07
N SER A 55 4.28 -7.22 -4.66
CA SER A 55 3.69 -8.56 -4.47
C SER A 55 4.46 -9.67 -5.16
N ASP A 56 5.10 -9.44 -6.30
CA ASP A 56 5.96 -10.43 -6.97
C ASP A 56 7.38 -10.49 -6.38
N GLY A 57 7.70 -9.63 -5.41
CA GLY A 57 9.02 -9.53 -4.80
C GLY A 57 8.97 -9.49 -3.28
N PRO A 58 9.29 -8.34 -2.64
CA PRO A 58 9.53 -8.26 -1.20
C PRO A 58 8.31 -8.63 -0.33
N CYS A 59 7.11 -8.62 -0.91
CA CYS A 59 5.85 -8.79 -0.20
C CYS A 59 5.01 -9.98 -0.70
N GLU A 60 5.63 -10.96 -1.39
CA GLU A 60 4.95 -12.16 -1.92
C GLU A 60 4.08 -12.91 -0.90
N ASN A 61 4.50 -12.93 0.36
CA ASN A 61 3.79 -13.64 1.44
C ASN A 61 2.74 -12.77 2.15
N THR A 62 2.44 -11.58 1.63
CA THR A 62 1.49 -10.64 2.26
C THR A 62 0.07 -10.99 1.87
N ALA A 63 -0.63 -11.68 2.75
CA ALA A 63 -2.06 -11.93 2.59
C ALA A 63 -2.86 -10.65 2.88
N VAL A 64 -3.65 -10.18 1.91
CA VAL A 64 -4.56 -9.05 2.09
C VAL A 64 -5.92 -9.57 2.53
N VAL A 65 -6.27 -9.31 3.80
CA VAL A 65 -7.59 -9.63 4.36
C VAL A 65 -8.35 -8.34 4.55
N TYR A 66 -9.58 -8.28 4.05
CA TYR A 66 -10.46 -7.13 4.22
C TYR A 66 -11.92 -7.56 4.38
N THR A 67 -12.70 -6.74 5.06
CA THR A 67 -14.16 -6.86 5.09
C THR A 67 -14.73 -5.72 4.24
N PRO A 68 -15.64 -5.98 3.29
CA PRO A 68 -16.33 -4.91 2.56
C PRO A 68 -17.00 -3.91 3.51
N ALA A 69 -17.07 -2.64 3.10
CA ALA A 69 -17.87 -1.65 3.82
C ALA A 69 -19.37 -1.93 3.63
N PRO A 70 -20.23 -1.55 4.59
CA PRO A 70 -21.69 -1.65 4.45
C PRO A 70 -22.24 -0.84 3.28
#